data_AF-A0A1Z3ML60-F1
#
_entry.id   AF-A0A1Z3ML60-F1
#
_cell.length_a   1.000
_cell.length_b   1.000
_cell.length_c   1.000
_cell.angle_alpha   90.00
_cell.angle_beta   90.00
_cell.angle_gamma   90.00
#
_symmetry.space_group_name_H-M   'P 1'
#
loop_
_entity.id
_entity.type
_entity.pdbx_description
1 polymer ?
#
loop_
_entity_poly.entity_id
_entity_poly.type
_entity_poly.pdbx_seq_one_letter_code
_entity_poly.pdbx_strand_id
1 'polypeptide(L)'
;MNEPNPHQSHLLRLTLFKGPHMSKTLEAIRALPWIDFVDDEREAGSSIIVTLKEGFTFAGDDSGVKGFNTVSRARAGTRKGAVIEG
;
A
#
# COMPACT_ATOMS: atom_id res chain seq x y z
N MET A 1 -20.12 -45.31 -15.96
CA MET A 1 -20.31 -44.59 -14.69
C MET A 1 -18.93 -44.15 -14.24
N ASN A 2 -18.63 -42.85 -14.35
CA ASN A 2 -17.35 -42.30 -13.91
C ASN A 2 -17.60 -41.53 -12.62
N GLU A 3 -16.93 -41.94 -11.54
CA GLU A 3 -16.95 -41.23 -10.26
C GLU A 3 -16.26 -39.85 -10.43
N PRO A 4 -16.80 -38.77 -9.83
CA PRO A 4 -16.15 -37.48 -9.88
C PRO A 4 -14.89 -37.47 -9.00
N ASN A 5 -13.77 -37.09 -9.61
CA ASN A 5 -12.46 -36.91 -8.96
C ASN A 5 -12.54 -35.90 -7.80
N PRO A 6 -12.20 -36.26 -6.55
CA PRO A 6 -12.31 -35.40 -5.37
C PRO A 6 -11.26 -34.27 -5.29
N HIS A 7 -10.35 -34.14 -6.26
CA HIS A 7 -9.28 -33.13 -6.23
C HIS A 7 -9.62 -31.79 -6.89
N GLN A 8 -10.85 -31.58 -7.36
CA GLN A 8 -11.25 -30.35 -8.09
C GLN A 8 -12.07 -29.35 -7.25
N SER A 9 -12.10 -29.49 -5.92
CA SER A 9 -12.90 -28.62 -5.04
C SER A 9 -12.09 -27.74 -4.08
N HIS A 10 -10.76 -27.77 -4.13
CA HIS A 10 -9.91 -27.08 -3.13
C HIS A 10 -9.33 -25.73 -3.59
N LEU A 11 -9.54 -25.33 -4.85
CA LEU A 11 -8.95 -24.12 -5.43
C LEU A 11 -9.92 -22.95 -5.62
N LEU A 12 -11.03 -22.94 -4.88
CA LEU A 12 -12.00 -21.83 -4.91
C LEU A 12 -12.38 -21.30 -3.53
N ARG A 13 -11.68 -21.74 -2.47
CA ARG A 13 -12.05 -21.40 -1.09
C ARG A 13 -10.95 -20.82 -0.21
N LEU A 14 -9.80 -20.43 -0.76
CA LEU A 14 -8.70 -19.95 0.09
C LEU A 14 -7.70 -19.01 -0.61
N THR A 15 -8.14 -17.83 -1.06
CA THR A 15 -7.28 -16.61 -1.20
C THR A 15 -8.06 -15.37 -1.67
N LEU A 16 -9.30 -15.14 -1.19
CA LEU A 16 -10.00 -13.86 -1.46
C LEU A 16 -10.36 -13.07 -0.19
N PHE A 17 -9.77 -13.43 0.95
CA PHE A 17 -9.71 -12.58 2.14
C PHE A 17 -8.40 -12.90 2.89
N LYS A 18 -7.25 -12.69 2.24
CA LYS A 18 -6.09 -12.23 3.01
C LYS A 18 -6.52 -10.84 3.48
N GLY A 19 -7.11 -10.76 4.68
CA GLY A 19 -7.18 -9.48 5.39
C GLY A 19 -5.79 -8.85 5.30
N PRO A 20 -5.68 -7.57 4.95
CA PRO A 20 -4.38 -7.00 4.63
C PRO A 20 -3.47 -7.27 5.82
N HIS A 21 -2.30 -7.87 5.58
CA HIS A 21 -1.21 -7.82 6.54
C HIS A 21 -0.74 -6.37 6.59
N MET A 22 -1.59 -5.48 7.11
CA MET A 22 -1.29 -4.08 7.30
C MET A 22 -0.16 -4.05 8.32
N SER A 23 1.04 -3.74 7.85
CA SER A 23 2.11 -3.46 8.78
C SER A 23 1.66 -2.29 9.65
N LYS A 24 1.87 -2.38 10.96
CA LYS A 24 1.55 -1.29 11.91
C LYS A 24 2.14 0.05 11.48
N THR A 25 3.24 0.01 10.73
CA THR A 25 3.90 1.18 10.16
C THR A 25 3.12 1.80 9.00
N LEU A 26 2.54 1.01 8.10
CA LEU A 26 1.71 1.54 7.01
C LEU A 26 0.42 2.17 7.56
N GLU A 27 -0.19 1.56 8.58
CA GLU A 27 -1.31 2.19 9.30
C GLU A 27 -0.92 3.54 9.92
N ALA A 28 0.26 3.62 10.53
CA ALA A 28 0.77 4.88 11.07
C ALA A 28 1.01 5.94 9.99
N ILE A 29 1.37 5.54 8.77
CA ILE A 29 1.50 6.47 7.63
C ILE A 29 0.12 6.92 7.17
N ARG A 30 -0.85 6.02 7.03
CA ARG A 30 -2.24 6.35 6.66
C ARG A 30 -2.90 7.35 7.61
N ALA A 31 -2.52 7.32 8.89
CA ALA A 31 -3.03 8.23 9.91
C ALA A 31 -2.44 9.65 9.83
N LEU A 32 -1.45 9.93 8.96
CA LEU A 32 -0.84 11.25 8.86
C LEU A 32 -1.80 12.25 8.18
N PRO A 33 -1.83 13.52 8.63
CA PRO A 33 -2.86 14.46 8.21
C PRO A 33 -2.77 14.89 6.75
N TRP A 34 -1.60 14.79 6.12
CA TRP A 34 -1.34 15.11 4.71
C TRP A 34 -1.42 13.90 3.77
N ILE A 35 -1.73 12.70 4.29
CA ILE A 35 -1.86 11.49 3.47
C ILE A 35 -3.32 11.31 3.08
N ASP A 36 -3.56 11.04 1.80
CA ASP A 36 -4.88 10.72 1.26
C ASP A 36 -5.04 9.21 1.11
N PHE A 37 -4.06 8.55 0.48
CA PHE A 37 -4.13 7.12 0.21
C PHE A 37 -2.76 6.44 0.31
N VAL A 38 -2.76 5.17 0.74
CA VAL A 38 -1.57 4.30 0.77
C VAL A 38 -1.94 2.91 0.28
N ASP A 39 -1.38 2.53 -0.86
CA ASP A 39 -1.49 1.19 -1.44
C ASP A 39 -0.22 0.37 -1.20
N ASP A 40 -0.38 -0.91 -0.86
CA ASP A 40 0.72 -1.85 -0.66
C ASP A 40 0.73 -2.91 -1.75
N GLU A 41 1.17 -2.51 -2.94
CA GLU A 41 1.22 -3.38 -4.13
C GLU A 41 2.48 -4.27 -4.17
N ARG A 42 3.24 -4.36 -3.07
CA ARG A 42 4.49 -5.14 -3.04
C ARG A 42 4.25 -6.64 -3.28
N GLU A 43 3.10 -7.18 -2.85
CA GLU A 43 2.71 -8.56 -3.13
C GLU A 43 2.50 -8.81 -4.64
N ALA A 44 2.22 -7.75 -5.42
CA ALA A 44 2.12 -7.80 -6.87
C ALA A 44 3.46 -7.50 -7.58
N GLY A 45 4.57 -7.38 -6.85
CA GLY A 45 5.89 -7.07 -7.40
C GLY A 45 6.14 -5.59 -7.71
N SER A 46 5.26 -4.69 -7.24
CA SER A 46 5.33 -3.24 -7.43
C SER A 46 5.99 -2.58 -6.20
N SER A 47 5.44 -1.46 -5.73
CA SER A 47 5.93 -0.65 -4.63
C SER A 47 4.79 -0.24 -3.70
N ILE A 48 5.11 0.40 -2.58
CA ILE A 48 4.11 1.07 -1.74
C ILE A 48 3.82 2.41 -2.38
N ILE A 49 2.61 2.61 -2.89
CA ILE A 49 2.21 3.88 -3.51
C ILE A 49 1.59 4.75 -2.41
N VAL A 50 2.12 5.96 -2.26
CA VAL A 50 1.58 6.95 -1.34
C VAL A 50 1.08 8.14 -2.13
N THR A 51 -0.16 8.53 -1.84
CA THR A 51 -0.82 9.73 -2.36
C THR A 51 -1.03 10.71 -1.22
N LEU A 52 -0.53 11.93 -1.39
CA LEU A 52 -0.76 13.05 -0.50
C LEU A 52 -2.12 13.69 -0.81
N LYS A 53 -2.68 14.40 0.18
CA LYS A 53 -3.85 15.24 -0.02
C LYS A 53 -3.55 16.38 -0.98
N GLU A 54 -4.59 16.89 -1.61
CA GLU A 54 -4.50 18.11 -2.41
C GLU A 54 -3.88 19.26 -1.60
N GLY A 55 -3.03 20.07 -2.24
CA GLY A 55 -2.25 21.11 -1.58
C GLY A 55 -0.94 20.62 -0.96
N PHE A 56 -0.65 19.32 -0.98
CA PHE A 56 0.62 18.77 -0.51
C PHE A 56 1.41 18.12 -1.64
N THR A 57 2.73 18.34 -1.64
CA THR A 57 3.69 17.67 -2.54
C THR A 57 4.84 17.08 -1.73
N PHE A 58 5.57 16.13 -2.32
CA PHE A 58 6.78 15.61 -1.67
C PHE A 58 7.93 16.62 -1.76
N ALA A 59 8.72 16.75 -0.70
CA ALA A 59 9.85 17.67 -0.73
C ALA A 59 10.85 17.29 -1.84
N GLY A 60 11.13 18.24 -2.74
CA GLY A 60 12.01 18.05 -3.89
C GLY A 60 11.36 17.40 -5.11
N ASP A 61 10.03 17.26 -5.10
CA ASP A 61 9.24 16.70 -6.19
C ASP A 61 7.86 17.39 -6.22
N ASP A 62 7.50 18.07 -7.32
CA ASP A 62 6.21 18.76 -7.43
C ASP A 62 5.01 17.78 -7.57
N SER A 63 5.24 16.48 -7.37
CA SER A 63 4.22 15.43 -7.32
C SER A 63 3.63 15.21 -5.92
N GLY A 64 2.31 15.04 -5.86
CA GLY A 64 1.60 14.53 -4.69
C GLY A 64 1.58 13.00 -4.57
N VAL A 65 2.12 12.27 -5.56
CA VAL A 65 2.12 10.80 -5.60
C VAL A 65 3.54 10.25 -5.71
N LYS A 66 3.88 9.25 -4.90
CA LYS A 66 5.22 8.65 -4.88
C LYS A 66 5.22 7.17 -4.50
N GLY A 67 5.99 6.38 -5.24
CA GLY A 67 6.23 4.97 -4.96
C GLY A 67 7.44 4.75 -4.03
N PHE A 68 7.35 3.79 -3.11
CA PHE A 68 8.39 3.41 -2.18
C PHE A 68 8.61 1.89 -2.12
N ASN A 69 9.85 1.46 -2.34
CA ASN A 69 10.17 0.02 -2.37
C ASN A 69 10.10 -0.67 -1.00
N THR A 70 10.16 0.10 0.10
CA THR A 70 10.13 -0.46 1.46
C THR A 70 9.30 0.40 2.41
N VAL A 71 8.72 -0.25 3.42
CA VAL A 71 7.96 0.41 4.49
C VAL A 71 8.81 1.47 5.21
N SER A 72 10.10 1.19 5.43
CA SER A 72 11.02 2.15 6.07
C SER A 72 11.23 3.41 5.23
N ARG A 73 11.34 3.26 3.89
CA ARG A 73 11.45 4.41 2.99
C ARG A 73 10.14 5.19 2.90
N ALA A 74 9.00 4.51 2.82
CA ALA A 74 7.68 5.14 2.86
C ALA A 74 7.51 5.97 4.14
N ARG A 75 7.88 5.40 5.30
CA ARG A 75 7.83 6.10 6.58
C ARG A 75 8.75 7.32 6.64
N ALA A 76 9.93 7.26 6.04
CA ALA A 76 10.86 8.40 6.01
C ALA A 76 10.37 9.50 5.06
N GLY A 77 9.90 9.11 3.87
CA GLY A 77 9.44 10.02 2.82
C GLY A 77 8.08 10.67 3.07
N THR A 78 7.35 10.24 4.11
CA THR A 78 6.04 10.80 4.49
C THR A 78 6.09 11.62 5.78
N ARG A 79 7.27 11.85 6.35
CA ARG A 79 7.41 12.71 7.54
C ARG A 79 7.10 14.16 7.19
N LYS A 80 6.77 14.97 8.20
CA LYS A 80 6.46 16.40 8.04
C LYS A 80 7.50 17.19 7.25
N GLY A 81 8.80 16.90 7.43
CA GLY A 81 9.88 17.58 6.69
C GLY A 81 10.14 17.03 5.27
N ALA A 82 9.43 15.97 4.87
CA ALA A 82 9.52 15.35 3.56
C ALA A 82 8.30 15.67 2.68
N VAL A 83 7.39 16.51 3.16
CA VAL A 83 6.22 17.02 2.43
C VAL A 83 6.19 18.54 2.57
N ILE A 84 5.68 19.21 1.54
CA ILE A 84 5.54 20.66 1.48
C ILE A 84 4.06 20.96 1.24
N GLU A 85 3.52 21.93 1.98
CA GLU A 85 2.19 22.50 1.73
C GLU A 85 2.37 23.67 0.74
N GLY A 86 1.62 23.64 -0.36
CA GLY A 86 1.65 24.64 -1.43
C GLY A 86 0.57 25.69 -1.32
#